data_AF-A0A950YBV3-F1
#
_entry.id   AF-A0A950YBV3-F1
#
_cell.length_a   1.000
_cell.length_b   1.000
_cell.length_c   1.000
_cell.angle_alpha   90.00
_cell.angle_beta   90.00
_cell.angle_gamma   90.00
#
_symmetry.space_group_name_H-M   'P 1'
#
loop_
_entity.id
_entity.type
_entity.pdbx_description
1 polymer ?
#
loop_
_entity_poly.entity_id
_entity_poly.type
_entity_poly.pdbx_seq_one_letter_code
_entity_poly.pdbx_strand_id
1 'polypeptide(L)'
;DTDRFGVGHGFNTAPSKQTPAAIQSATGKIRAKAQLLAAAALSTSPDTLGWDNGAFVSSTDPSQTKTIADIALYAHGTGVLPPGVEGGLDAQTVYKEA
;
A
#
# COMPACT_ATOMS: atom_id res chain seq x y z
N ASP A 1 -2.24 21.31 -13.60
CA ASP A 1 -1.83 20.07 -14.27
C ASP A 1 -2.80 19.76 -15.42
N THR A 2 -2.82 20.63 -16.43
CA THR A 2 -3.62 20.48 -17.67
C THR A 2 -2.83 19.73 -18.75
N ASP A 3 -1.52 19.62 -18.55
CA ASP A 3 -0.58 19.22 -19.58
C ASP A 3 -0.44 17.69 -19.63
N ARG A 4 -0.87 17.00 -18.57
CA ARG A 4 -0.84 15.54 -18.45
C ARG A 4 -1.98 14.82 -19.19
N PHE A 5 -3.08 15.51 -19.47
CA PHE A 5 -4.31 14.86 -19.97
C PHE A 5 -4.74 15.33 -21.36
N GLY A 6 -4.14 16.36 -21.97
CA GLY A 6 -4.50 16.80 -23.32
C GLY A 6 -5.95 17.32 -23.44
N VAL A 7 -6.30 17.80 -24.64
CA VAL A 7 -7.60 18.43 -24.90
C VAL A 7 -8.64 17.33 -25.20
N GLY A 8 -9.75 17.30 -24.46
CA GLY A 8 -10.83 16.33 -24.63
C GLY A 8 -11.00 15.30 -23.50
N HIS A 9 -10.11 15.29 -22.51
CA HIS A 9 -10.38 14.59 -21.26
C HIS A 9 -11.37 15.42 -20.44
N GLY A 10 -12.59 14.90 -20.26
CA GLY A 10 -13.59 15.52 -19.41
C GLY A 10 -13.04 15.69 -18.01
N PHE A 11 -12.90 16.94 -17.56
CA PHE A 11 -12.74 17.22 -16.15
C PHE A 11 -14.01 16.74 -15.46
N ASN A 12 -13.91 15.63 -14.73
CA ASN A 12 -14.87 15.36 -13.68
C ASN A 12 -14.78 16.54 -12.71
N THR A 13 -15.73 17.47 -12.76
CA THR A 13 -15.80 18.61 -11.84
C THR A 13 -16.16 18.18 -10.42
N ALA A 14 -16.63 16.94 -10.26
CA ALA A 14 -16.75 16.22 -9.01
C ALA A 14 -16.33 14.74 -9.22
N PRO A 15 -15.66 14.10 -8.24
CA PRO A 15 -15.34 12.68 -8.33
C PRO A 15 -16.61 11.83 -8.40
N SER A 16 -16.54 10.69 -9.12
CA SER A 16 -17.62 9.70 -9.08
C SER A 16 -17.95 9.31 -7.64
N LYS A 17 -19.23 8.98 -7.39
CA LYS A 17 -19.68 8.39 -6.12
C LYS A 17 -18.92 7.11 -5.76
N GLN A 18 -18.29 6.44 -6.73
CA GLN A 18 -17.51 5.23 -6.52
C GLN A 18 -16.03 5.47 -6.19
N THR A 19 -15.58 6.73 -6.21
CA THR A 19 -14.20 7.10 -5.84
C THR A 19 -13.78 6.58 -4.45
N PRO A 20 -14.61 6.68 -3.38
CA PRO A 20 -14.25 6.12 -2.07
C PRO A 20 -13.96 4.62 -2.10
N ALA A 21 -14.70 3.84 -2.90
CA ALA A 21 -14.50 2.40 -3.02
C ALA A 21 -13.16 2.07 -3.69
N ALA A 22 -12.78 2.82 -4.73
CA ALA A 22 -11.47 2.66 -5.36
C ALA A 22 -10.31 3.04 -4.43
N ILE A 23 -10.46 4.12 -3.63
CA ILE A 23 -9.47 4.49 -2.60
C ILE A 23 -9.31 3.36 -1.59
N GLN A 24 -10.42 2.85 -1.03
CA GLN A 24 -10.39 1.75 -0.08
C GLN A 24 -9.70 0.51 -0.65
N SER A 25 -10.00 0.16 -1.90
CA SER A 25 -9.36 -0.97 -2.58
C SER A 25 -7.86 -0.75 -2.81
N ALA A 26 -7.45 0.41 -3.33
CA ALA A 26 -6.05 0.73 -3.57
C ALA A 26 -5.25 0.75 -2.26
N THR A 27 -5.76 1.39 -1.21
CA THR A 27 -5.14 1.39 0.12
C THR A 27 -5.08 -0.02 0.73
N GLY A 28 -6.12 -0.85 0.51
CA GLY A 28 -6.11 -2.25 0.92
C GLY A 28 -5.00 -3.06 0.26
N LYS A 29 -4.80 -2.89 -1.06
CA LYS A 29 -3.69 -3.51 -1.80
C LYS A 29 -2.32 -3.06 -1.28
N ILE A 30 -2.15 -1.75 -1.04
CA ILE A 30 -0.92 -1.19 -0.45
C ILE A 30 -0.65 -1.82 0.91
N ARG A 31 -1.66 -1.90 1.78
CA ARG A 31 -1.51 -2.49 3.12
C ARG A 31 -1.17 -3.97 3.06
N ALA A 32 -1.77 -4.73 2.13
CA ALA A 32 -1.43 -6.14 1.93
C ALA A 32 0.03 -6.33 1.48
N LYS A 33 0.49 -5.53 0.50
CA LYS A 33 1.90 -5.54 0.06
C LYS A 33 2.84 -5.15 1.21
N ALA A 34 2.47 -4.12 1.98
CA ALA A 34 3.24 -3.65 3.13
C ALA A 34 3.39 -4.72 4.21
N GLN A 35 2.38 -5.57 4.45
CA GLN A 35 2.46 -6.66 5.42
C GLN A 35 3.51 -7.70 5.03
N LEU A 36 3.59 -8.05 3.74
CA LEU A 36 4.62 -8.98 3.23
C LEU A 36 6.03 -8.40 3.38
N LEU A 37 6.19 -7.11 3.09
CA LEU A 37 7.46 -6.40 3.22
C LEU A 37 7.87 -6.23 4.69
N ALA A 38 6.92 -5.93 5.58
CA ALA A 38 7.15 -5.85 7.02
C ALA A 38 7.61 -7.20 7.58
N ALA A 39 7.00 -8.29 7.13
CA ALA A 39 7.38 -9.64 7.51
C ALA A 39 8.83 -9.96 7.12
N ALA A 40 9.23 -9.62 5.89
CA ALA A 40 10.63 -9.75 5.46
C ALA A 40 11.58 -8.85 6.26
N ALA A 41 11.21 -7.60 6.51
CA ALA A 41 12.03 -6.65 7.26
C ALA A 41 12.22 -7.06 8.73
N LEU A 42 11.22 -7.72 9.33
CA LEU A 42 11.26 -8.21 10.71
C LEU A 42 11.68 -9.68 10.84
N SER A 43 11.96 -10.36 9.73
CA SER A 43 12.25 -11.79 9.69
C SER A 43 11.20 -12.66 10.39
N THR A 44 9.93 -12.33 10.18
CA THR A 44 8.78 -13.04 10.76
C THR A 44 7.77 -13.47 9.68
N SER A 45 6.73 -14.19 10.07
CA SER A 45 5.59 -14.50 9.19
C SER A 45 4.63 -13.31 9.11
N PRO A 46 4.10 -12.97 7.91
CA PRO A 46 3.09 -11.91 7.77
C PRO A 46 1.84 -12.17 8.60
N ASP A 47 1.46 -13.43 8.84
CA ASP A 47 0.28 -13.81 9.62
C ASP A 47 0.40 -13.44 11.10
N THR A 48 1.62 -13.22 11.59
CA THR A 48 1.89 -12.76 12.96
C THR A 48 1.85 -11.24 13.10
N LEU A 49 1.67 -10.50 12.01
CA LEU A 49 1.68 -9.04 12.02
C LEU A 49 0.25 -8.49 12.06
N GLY A 50 -0.06 -7.75 13.13
CA GLY A 50 -1.24 -6.90 13.22
C GLY A 50 -0.94 -5.49 12.73
N TRP A 51 -1.94 -4.81 12.19
CA TRP A 51 -1.82 -3.37 11.90
C TRP A 51 -2.40 -2.57 13.05
N ASP A 52 -1.61 -1.64 13.57
CA ASP A 52 -2.04 -0.71 14.60
C ASP A 52 -1.46 0.68 14.34
N ASN A 53 -2.33 1.69 14.39
CA ASN A 53 -2.01 3.12 14.27
C ASN A 53 -0.86 3.50 13.30
N GLY A 54 -0.88 2.97 12.07
CA GLY A 54 0.11 3.30 11.04
C GLY A 54 1.35 2.40 11.00
N ALA A 55 1.38 1.33 11.79
CA ALA A 55 2.47 0.38 11.85
C ALA A 55 2.00 -1.08 11.81
N PHE A 56 2.88 -1.97 11.39
CA PHE A 56 2.74 -3.40 11.64
C PHE A 56 3.47 -3.77 12.93
N VAL A 57 2.76 -4.44 13.83
CA VAL A 57 3.23 -4.88 15.15
C VAL A 57 3.11 -6.40 15.21
N SER A 58 4.17 -7.08 15.63
CA SER A 58 4.12 -8.53 15.80
C SER A 58 3.27 -8.92 17.02
N SER A 59 2.38 -9.89 16.83
CA SER A 59 1.59 -10.49 17.89
C SER A 59 2.41 -11.38 18.82
N THR A 60 3.56 -11.86 18.36
CA THR A 60 4.45 -12.73 19.16
C THR A 60 5.49 -11.92 19.94
N ASP A 61 5.84 -10.72 19.45
CA ASP A 61 6.76 -9.81 20.11
C ASP A 61 6.39 -8.35 19.77
N PRO A 62 5.61 -7.65 20.63
CA PRO A 62 5.19 -6.27 20.37
C PRO A 62 6.34 -5.26 20.21
N SER A 63 7.56 -5.61 20.62
CA SER A 63 8.74 -4.76 20.38
C SER A 63 9.15 -4.74 18.90
N GLN A 64 8.76 -5.77 18.13
CA GLN A 64 8.94 -5.83 16.69
C GLN A 64 7.83 -5.04 15.99
N THR A 65 8.14 -3.78 15.69
CA THR A 65 7.24 -2.85 15.01
C THR A 65 7.93 -2.21 13.81
N LYS A 66 7.19 -2.01 12.71
CA LYS A 66 7.60 -1.18 11.57
C LYS A 66 6.48 -0.27 11.13
N THR A 67 6.76 1.02 11.03
CA THR A 67 5.80 2.00 10.52
C THR A 67 5.65 1.85 9.00
N ILE A 68 4.55 2.38 8.45
CA ILE A 68 4.36 2.42 7.00
C ILE A 68 5.48 3.17 6.27
N ALA A 69 6.07 4.18 6.92
CA ALA A 69 7.19 4.95 6.38
C ALA A 69 8.47 4.09 6.32
N ASP A 70 8.75 3.31 7.37
CA ASP A 70 9.89 2.38 7.38
C ASP A 70 9.75 1.33 6.28
N ILE A 71 8.54 0.84 6.07
CA ILE A 71 8.24 -0.18 5.05
C ILE A 71 8.37 0.41 3.64
N ALA A 72 7.90 1.64 3.42
CA ALA A 72 8.11 2.33 2.15
C ALA A 72 9.60 2.51 1.87
N LEU A 73 10.38 2.95 2.85
CA LEU A 73 11.83 3.08 2.71
C LEU A 73 12.49 1.73 2.40
N TYR A 74 12.09 0.65 3.08
CA TYR A 74 12.56 -0.70 2.80
C TYR A 74 12.25 -1.13 1.37
N ALA A 75 11.03 -0.88 0.88
CA ALA A 75 10.58 -1.25 -0.44
C ALA A 75 11.32 -0.53 -1.58
N HIS A 76 11.77 0.70 -1.33
CA HIS A 76 12.55 1.50 -2.27
C HIS A 76 14.08 1.36 -2.09
N GLY A 77 14.52 0.71 -1.01
CA GLY A 77 15.93 0.52 -0.69
C GLY A 77 16.50 -0.80 -1.22
N THR A 78 17.57 -1.28 -0.58
CA THR A 78 18.27 -2.53 -0.92
C THR A 78 17.79 -3.71 -0.07
N GLY A 79 16.59 -3.63 0.51
CA GLY A 79 16.01 -4.72 1.30
C GLY A 79 15.76 -5.97 0.47
N VAL A 80 15.80 -7.15 1.10
CA VAL A 80 15.47 -8.41 0.43
C VAL A 80 13.97 -8.48 0.18
N LEU A 81 13.57 -8.48 -1.08
CA LEU A 81 12.15 -8.55 -1.43
C LEU A 81 11.64 -10.00 -1.26
N PRO A 82 10.44 -10.19 -0.68
CA PRO A 82 9.79 -11.50 -0.67
C PRO A 82 9.58 -12.05 -2.09
N PRO A 83 9.50 -13.39 -2.27
CA PRO A 83 9.23 -13.99 -3.58
C PRO A 83 7.95 -13.42 -4.23
N GLY A 84 8.06 -12.99 -5.48
CA GLY A 84 6.93 -12.42 -6.23
C GLY A 84 6.52 -11.01 -5.83
N VAL A 85 7.22 -10.36 -4.90
CA VAL A 85 6.97 -8.97 -4.51
C VAL A 85 7.97 -8.05 -5.23
N GLU A 86 7.45 -7.16 -6.06
CA GLU A 86 8.24 -6.11 -6.71
C GLU A 86 8.60 -4.99 -5.72
N GLY A 87 9.68 -4.27 -6.01
CA GLY A 87 10.08 -3.08 -5.26
C GLY A 87 9.02 -1.97 -5.27
N GLY A 88 9.22 -0.97 -4.42
CA GLY A 88 8.29 0.15 -4.22
C GLY A 88 7.01 -0.22 -3.45
N LEU A 89 6.24 0.80 -3.09
CA LEU A 89 5.00 0.64 -2.32
C LEU A 89 3.87 1.48 -2.88
N ASP A 90 3.28 1.01 -3.97
CA ASP A 90 2.17 1.63 -4.67
C ASP A 90 1.12 0.60 -5.10
N ALA A 91 -0.08 1.07 -5.40
CA ALA A 91 -1.12 0.29 -6.04
C ALA A 91 -2.10 1.19 -6.79
N GLN A 92 -2.80 0.60 -7.75
CA GLN A 92 -3.87 1.25 -8.49
C GLN A 92 -5.13 0.38 -8.48
N THR A 93 -6.29 1.04 -8.42
CA THR A 93 -7.61 0.43 -8.60
C THR A 93 -8.47 1.38 -9.42
N VAL A 94 -9.20 0.81 -10.37
CA VAL A 94 -10.31 1.48 -11.06
C VAL A 94 -11.63 1.00 -10.49
N TYR A 95 -12.64 1.86 -10.49
CA TYR A 95 -14.02 1.48 -10.22
C TYR A 95 -14.78 1.32 -11.53
N LYS A 96 -15.79 0.46 -11.54
CA LYS A 96 -16.78 0.40 -12.62
C LYS A 96 -18.00 1.20 -12.19
N GLU A 97 -18.50 2.07 -13.05
CA GLU A 97 -19.83 2.67 -12.88
C GLU A 97 -20.90 1.56 -12.99
N ALA A 98 -21.90 1.61 -12.12
CA ALA A 98 -23.00 0.65 -12.11
C ALA A 98 -23.95 0.91 -13.29
#